data_AF-A0A376VIX6-F1
#
_entry.id   AF-A0A376VIX6-F1
#
_cell.length_a   1.000
_cell.length_b   1.000
_cell.length_c   1.000
_cell.angle_alpha   90.00
_cell.angle_beta   90.00
_cell.angle_gamma   90.00
#
_symmetry.space_group_name_H-M   'P 1'
#
loop_
_entity.id
_entity.type
_entity.pdbx_description
1 polymer ?
#
loop_
_entity_poly.entity_id
_entity_poly.type
_entity_poly.pdbx_seq_one_letter_code
_entity_poly.pdbx_strand_id
1 'polypeptide(L)'
;MGDAWNCIETICLQNWPESYAVLEQRVQEKTAGLEHKNQILSFLWQANRRLHSRAPLCERLSPVLNGLQNLTLLRDIELRVYDTDDEENHQEFTCQPDMTCDDKGCQLCPRGVLPVGDRGTNPEVAAG
;
A
#
# COMPACT_ATOMS: atom_id res chain seq x y z
N MET A 1 -9.88 62.83 -22.66
CA MET A 1 -9.01 61.63 -22.81
C MET A 1 -8.65 60.99 -21.46
N GLY A 2 -8.56 61.74 -20.35
CA GLY A 2 -8.29 61.19 -19.02
C GLY A 2 -9.40 60.29 -18.45
N ASP A 3 -10.66 60.51 -18.85
CA ASP A 3 -11.81 59.77 -18.29
C ASP A 3 -11.88 58.32 -18.80
N ALA A 4 -11.48 58.10 -20.05
CA ALA A 4 -11.41 56.76 -20.63
C ALA A 4 -10.23 55.95 -20.07
N TRP A 5 -9.10 56.60 -19.80
CA TRP A 5 -7.93 55.97 -19.18
C TRP A 5 -8.21 55.54 -17.73
N ASN A 6 -8.88 56.39 -16.93
CA ASN A 6 -9.31 56.05 -15.56
C ASN A 6 -10.31 54.89 -15.53
N CYS A 7 -11.24 54.81 -16.50
CA CYS A 7 -12.14 53.67 -16.64
C CYS A 7 -11.38 52.38 -16.96
N ILE A 8 -10.42 52.42 -17.89
CA ILE A 8 -9.62 51.25 -18.25
C ILE A 8 -8.80 50.76 -17.05
N GLU A 9 -8.15 51.65 -16.32
CA GLU A 9 -7.35 51.31 -15.14
C GLU A 9 -8.21 50.73 -14.01
N THR A 10 -9.39 51.29 -13.77
CA THR A 10 -10.34 50.79 -12.76
C THR A 10 -10.90 49.41 -13.13
N ILE A 11 -11.28 49.21 -14.40
CA ILE A 11 -11.79 47.92 -14.89
C ILE A 11 -10.69 46.86 -14.83
N CYS A 12 -9.46 47.18 -15.20
CA CYS A 12 -8.33 46.26 -15.08
C CYS A 12 -8.04 45.90 -13.61
N LEU A 13 -8.06 46.86 -12.69
CA LEU A 13 -7.82 46.62 -11.27
C LEU A 13 -8.95 45.81 -10.60
N GLN A 14 -10.20 45.96 -11.04
CA GLN A 14 -11.34 45.22 -10.49
C GLN A 14 -11.44 43.78 -11.00
N ASN A 15 -11.09 43.52 -12.27
CA ASN A 15 -11.17 42.17 -12.85
C ASN A 15 -9.92 41.30 -12.59
N TRP A 16 -8.79 41.93 -12.23
CA TRP A 16 -7.52 41.23 -11.97
C TRP A 16 -7.59 40.19 -10.83
N PRO A 17 -8.21 40.48 -9.67
CA PRO A 17 -8.29 39.53 -8.56
C PRO A 17 -9.10 38.29 -8.90
N GLU A 18 -10.21 38.44 -9.65
CA GLU A 18 -11.05 37.32 -10.08
C GLU A 18 -10.31 36.41 -11.08
N SER A 19 -9.63 37.01 -12.05
CA SER A 19 -8.79 36.27 -13.00
C SER A 19 -7.66 35.51 -12.28
N TYR A 20 -6.99 36.18 -11.34
CA TYR A 20 -5.92 35.59 -10.54
C TYR A 20 -6.40 34.44 -9.66
N ALA A 21 -7.53 34.61 -8.96
CA ALA A 21 -8.12 33.56 -8.12
C ALA A 21 -8.48 32.29 -8.92
N VAL A 22 -9.02 32.45 -10.12
CA VAL A 22 -9.31 31.33 -11.03
C VAL A 22 -8.04 30.61 -11.49
N LEU A 23 -6.93 31.35 -11.69
CA LEU A 23 -5.63 30.74 -11.98
C LEU A 23 -5.07 30.00 -10.76
N GLU A 24 -5.09 30.61 -9.59
CA GLU A 24 -4.64 29.98 -8.34
C GLU A 24 -5.39 28.69 -8.06
N GLN A 25 -6.72 28.71 -8.20
CA GLN A 25 -7.55 27.52 -8.06
C GLN A 25 -7.10 26.41 -9.03
N ARG A 26 -6.91 26.73 -10.32
CA ARG A 26 -6.45 25.74 -11.30
C ARG A 26 -5.04 25.23 -11.03
N VAL A 27 -4.15 26.08 -10.51
CA VAL A 27 -2.80 25.67 -10.10
C VAL A 27 -2.90 24.70 -8.93
N GLN A 28 -3.73 24.98 -7.93
CA GLN A 28 -3.95 24.08 -6.80
C GLN A 28 -4.52 22.74 -7.26
N GLU A 29 -5.57 22.74 -8.08
CA GLU A 29 -6.18 21.52 -8.63
C GLU A 29 -5.17 20.69 -9.44
N LYS A 30 -4.39 21.34 -10.31
CA LYS A 30 -3.35 20.65 -11.10
C LYS A 30 -2.21 20.12 -10.25
N THR A 31 -1.79 20.87 -9.24
CA THR A 31 -0.73 20.46 -8.30
C THR A 31 -1.19 19.23 -7.52
N ALA A 32 -2.40 19.26 -6.94
CA ALA A 32 -2.98 18.12 -6.24
C ALA A 32 -3.10 16.88 -7.15
N GLY A 33 -3.54 17.06 -8.40
CA GLY A 33 -3.60 15.97 -9.37
C GLY A 33 -2.22 15.41 -9.75
N LEU A 34 -1.19 16.26 -9.81
CA LEU A 34 0.18 15.84 -10.09
C LEU A 34 0.79 15.08 -8.91
N GLU A 35 0.59 15.56 -7.69
CA GLU A 35 1.03 14.91 -6.45
C GLU A 35 0.44 13.52 -6.33
N HIS A 36 -0.87 13.37 -6.57
CA HIS A 36 -1.52 12.07 -6.55
C HIS A 36 -0.92 11.10 -7.58
N LYS A 37 -0.67 11.56 -8.81
CA LYS A 37 0.00 10.74 -9.84
C LYS A 37 1.42 10.37 -9.43
N ASN A 38 2.15 11.29 -8.80
CA ASN A 38 3.50 11.05 -8.32
C ASN A 38 3.52 10.00 -7.20
N GLN A 39 2.53 10.01 -6.29
CA GLN A 39 2.36 8.99 -5.26
C GLN A 39 2.15 7.60 -5.87
N ILE A 40 1.26 7.48 -6.86
CA ILE A 40 1.03 6.22 -7.58
C ILE A 40 2.31 5.73 -8.26
N LEU A 41 3.00 6.61 -9.00
CA LEU A 41 4.24 6.25 -9.69
C LEU A 41 5.34 5.81 -8.72
N SER A 42 5.48 6.52 -7.60
CA SER A 42 6.43 6.18 -6.55
C SER A 42 6.14 4.80 -5.97
N PHE A 43 4.87 4.51 -5.70
CA PHE A 43 4.46 3.18 -5.26
C PHE A 43 4.77 2.09 -6.28
N LEU A 44 4.42 2.28 -7.55
CA LEU A 44 4.69 1.29 -8.60
C LEU A 44 6.18 0.98 -8.73
N TRP A 45 7.03 2.01 -8.67
CA TRP A 45 8.47 1.84 -8.72
C TRP A 45 9.01 1.06 -7.51
N GLN A 46 8.58 1.41 -6.30
CA GLN A 46 8.99 0.72 -5.06
C GLN A 46 8.50 -0.73 -5.04
N ALA A 47 7.24 -0.96 -5.43
CA ALA A 47 6.64 -2.27 -5.50
C ALA A 47 7.36 -3.16 -6.52
N ASN A 48 7.59 -2.67 -7.74
CA ASN A 48 8.31 -3.39 -8.77
C ASN A 48 9.71 -3.81 -8.29
N ARG A 49 10.48 -2.87 -7.73
CA ARG A 49 11.82 -3.15 -7.21
C ARG A 49 11.80 -4.20 -6.11
N ARG A 50 10.82 -4.15 -5.21
CA ARG A 50 10.71 -5.10 -4.10
C ARG A 50 10.29 -6.48 -4.59
N LEU A 51 9.36 -6.55 -5.52
CA LEU A 51 8.96 -7.80 -6.17
C LEU A 51 10.11 -8.44 -6.95
N HIS A 52 11.09 -7.71 -7.45
CA HIS A 52 12.27 -8.30 -8.10
C HIS A 52 13.45 -8.56 -7.15
N SER A 53 13.28 -8.34 -5.84
CA SER A 53 14.33 -8.65 -4.85
C SER A 53 14.43 -10.14 -4.55
N ARG A 54 15.55 -10.54 -3.94
CA ARG A 54 15.81 -11.93 -3.49
C ARG A 54 15.24 -12.27 -2.11
N ALA A 55 14.47 -11.36 -1.50
CA ALA A 55 13.82 -11.60 -0.23
C ALA A 55 12.77 -12.73 -0.34
N PRO A 56 12.41 -13.39 0.78
CA PRO A 56 11.30 -14.34 0.78
C PRO A 56 9.99 -13.67 0.34
N LEU A 57 9.06 -14.45 -0.21
CA LEU A 57 7.84 -13.95 -0.83
C LEU A 57 6.99 -13.14 0.15
N CYS A 58 6.89 -13.61 1.40
CA CYS A 58 6.21 -12.90 2.48
C CYS A 58 6.70 -11.44 2.66
N GLU A 59 8.01 -11.23 2.70
CA GLU A 59 8.63 -9.90 2.89
C GLU A 59 8.52 -8.99 1.66
N ARG A 60 8.35 -9.61 0.49
CA ARG A 60 8.13 -8.90 -0.78
C ARG A 60 6.69 -8.44 -0.92
N LEU A 61 5.73 -9.34 -0.66
CA LEU A 61 4.31 -9.15 -0.95
C LEU A 61 3.58 -8.32 0.12
N SER A 62 3.82 -8.59 1.41
CA SER A 62 3.13 -7.90 2.53
C SER A 62 3.11 -6.36 2.41
N PRO A 63 4.25 -5.67 2.20
CA PRO A 63 4.27 -4.21 2.08
C PRO A 63 3.71 -3.69 0.76
N VAL A 64 3.76 -4.50 -0.31
CA VAL A 64 3.12 -4.16 -1.60
C VAL A 64 1.60 -4.18 -1.44
N LEU A 65 1.07 -5.19 -0.76
CA LEU A 65 -0.35 -5.32 -0.47
C LEU A 65 -0.85 -4.23 0.48
N ASN A 66 -0.09 -3.93 1.53
CA ASN A 66 -0.44 -2.82 2.43
C ASN A 66 -0.44 -1.48 1.70
N GLY A 67 0.58 -1.22 0.87
CA GLY A 67 0.63 0.00 0.05
C GLY A 67 -0.52 0.09 -0.96
N LEU A 68 -0.92 -1.04 -1.56
CA LEU A 68 -2.05 -1.08 -2.47
C LEU A 68 -3.38 -0.72 -1.77
N GLN A 69 -3.60 -1.24 -0.56
CA GLN A 69 -4.79 -0.91 0.25
C GLN A 69 -4.81 0.55 0.71
N ASN A 70 -3.66 1.18 0.92
CA ASN A 70 -3.60 2.60 1.29
C ASN A 70 -3.86 3.54 0.10
N LEU A 71 -3.56 3.10 -1.12
CA LEU A 71 -3.72 3.89 -2.35
C LEU A 71 -5.05 3.65 -3.06
N THR A 72 -5.75 2.56 -2.72
CA THR A 72 -6.99 2.16 -3.37
C THR A 72 -8.08 1.86 -2.34
N LEU A 73 -9.31 1.61 -2.80
CA LEU A 73 -10.40 1.18 -1.92
C LEU A 73 -10.46 -0.35 -1.76
N LEU A 74 -9.47 -1.08 -2.27
CA LEU A 74 -9.43 -2.53 -2.19
C LEU A 74 -9.16 -2.97 -0.75
N ARG A 75 -9.92 -3.98 -0.31
CA ARG A 75 -9.80 -4.61 1.01
C ARG A 75 -9.84 -6.13 0.82
N ASP A 76 -9.37 -6.86 1.82
CA ASP A 76 -9.44 -8.32 1.88
C ASP A 76 -8.83 -9.00 0.64
N ILE A 77 -7.62 -8.56 0.27
CA ILE A 77 -6.91 -9.03 -0.93
C ILE A 77 -6.29 -10.40 -0.65
N GLU A 78 -6.75 -11.42 -1.37
CA GLU A 78 -6.18 -12.77 -1.37
C GLU A 78 -5.25 -12.97 -2.57
N LEU A 79 -4.11 -13.63 -2.34
CA LEU A 79 -3.13 -13.94 -3.39
C LEU A 79 -2.85 -15.43 -3.44
N ARG A 80 -2.77 -15.97 -4.66
CA ARG A 80 -2.32 -17.34 -4.92
C ARG A 80 -1.18 -17.29 -5.91
N VAL A 81 -0.05 -17.88 -5.54
CA VAL A 81 1.15 -17.96 -6.39
C VAL A 81 1.27 -19.40 -6.88
N TYR A 82 1.23 -19.56 -8.19
CA TYR A 82 1.41 -20.83 -8.87
C TYR A 82 2.86 -20.95 -9.34
N ASP A 83 3.44 -22.14 -9.23
CA ASP A 83 4.65 -22.46 -9.98
C ASP A 83 4.28 -22.59 -11.47
N THR A 84 5.12 -22.08 -12.36
CA THR A 84 4.87 -22.15 -13.81
C THR A 84 4.91 -23.58 -14.35
N ASP A 85 5.54 -24.50 -13.62
CA ASP A 85 5.72 -25.89 -14.04
C ASP A 85 4.79 -26.88 -13.31
N ASP A 86 4.03 -26.42 -12.30
CA ASP A 86 3.14 -27.26 -11.49
C ASP A 86 1.95 -26.46 -10.95
N GLU A 87 0.83 -26.53 -11.65
CA GLU A 87 -0.42 -25.85 -11.26
C GLU A 87 -1.04 -26.40 -9.97
N GLU A 88 -0.72 -27.64 -9.57
CA GLU A 88 -1.22 -28.22 -8.31
C GLU A 88 -0.44 -27.65 -7.12
N ASN A 89 0.83 -27.28 -7.32
CA ASN A 89 1.68 -26.68 -6.30
C ASN A 89 1.49 -25.16 -6.22
N HIS A 90 0.47 -24.74 -5.48
CA HIS A 90 0.17 -23.33 -5.22
C HIS A 90 0.48 -22.95 -3.77
N GLN A 91 1.03 -21.75 -3.59
CA GLN A 91 1.14 -21.11 -2.28
C GLN A 91 0.05 -20.04 -2.14
N GLU A 92 -0.86 -20.27 -1.20
CA GLU A 92 -1.86 -19.27 -0.81
C GLU A 92 -1.25 -18.28 0.19
N PHE A 93 -1.45 -16.99 -0.08
CA PHE A 93 -1.04 -15.89 0.78
C PHE A 93 -2.28 -15.12 1.23
N THR A 94 -2.67 -15.34 2.47
CA THR A 94 -3.64 -14.52 3.20
C THR A 94 -2.86 -13.50 4.04
N CYS A 95 -2.81 -12.25 3.58
CA CYS A 95 -2.31 -11.15 4.42
C CYS A 95 -3.39 -10.78 5.45
N GLN A 96 -3.55 -11.62 6.47
CA GLN A 96 -4.19 -11.18 7.70
C GLN A 96 -3.13 -10.49 8.57
N PRO A 97 -3.43 -9.31 9.15
CA PRO A 97 -2.54 -8.67 10.11
C PRO A 97 -2.26 -9.56 11.35
N ASP A 98 -3.07 -10.60 11.56
CA ASP A 98 -2.90 -11.58 12.62
C ASP A 98 -2.17 -12.87 12.14
N MET A 99 -0.89 -12.92 12.47
CA MET A 99 -0.13 -14.07 12.99
C MET A 99 0.16 -15.34 12.17
N THR A 100 -0.35 -15.58 10.97
CA THR A 100 -0.15 -16.89 10.30
C THR A 100 0.47 -16.80 8.90
N CYS A 101 1.71 -16.32 8.80
CA CYS A 101 2.51 -16.62 7.61
C CYS A 101 3.46 -17.79 7.90
N ASP A 102 3.31 -18.88 7.16
CA ASP A 102 4.10 -20.12 7.30
C ASP A 102 5.40 -20.09 6.47
N ASP A 103 5.80 -18.92 5.95
CA ASP A 103 6.96 -18.80 5.06
C ASP A 103 8.29 -18.95 5.83
N LYS A 104 9.08 -19.95 5.44
CA LYS A 104 10.38 -20.31 6.04
C LYS A 104 11.41 -19.22 5.76
N GLY A 105 11.44 -18.21 6.62
CA GLY A 105 12.43 -17.13 6.56
C GLY A 105 11.86 -15.74 6.79
N CYS A 106 10.53 -15.59 6.82
CA CYS A 106 9.90 -14.29 7.08
C CYS A 106 10.13 -13.87 8.54
N GLN A 107 10.75 -12.71 8.76
CA GLN A 107 10.91 -12.14 10.11
C GLN A 107 9.70 -11.31 10.58
N LEU A 108 8.73 -11.09 9.69
CA LEU A 108 7.55 -10.25 9.95
C LEU A 108 6.40 -11.01 10.65
N CYS A 109 6.48 -12.34 10.73
CA CYS A 109 5.49 -13.14 11.41
C CYS A 109 6.08 -13.71 12.70
N PRO A 110 5.39 -13.57 13.84
CA PRO A 110 5.81 -14.25 15.05
C PRO A 110 5.64 -15.74 14.81
N ARG A 111 6.77 -16.44 14.61
CA ARG A 111 6.79 -17.89 14.53
C ARG A 111 6.11 -18.41 15.79
N GLY A 112 4.96 -19.06 15.64
CA GLY A 112 4.23 -19.65 16.74
C GLY A 112 5.16 -20.50 17.59
N VAL A 113 5.51 -19.99 18.77
CA VAL A 113 5.90 -20.85 19.88
C VAL A 113 4.61 -21.58 20.21
N LEU A 114 4.46 -22.80 19.69
CA LEU A 114 3.44 -23.72 20.19
C LEU A 114 3.56 -23.71 21.72
N PRO A 115 2.46 -23.53 22.48
CA PRO A 115 2.53 -23.75 23.91
C PRO A 115 3.00 -25.19 24.07
N VAL A 116 4.16 -25.36 24.70
CA VAL A 116 4.70 -26.67 25.07
C VAL A 116 3.61 -27.32 25.91
N GLY A 117 2.88 -28.25 25.27
CA GLY A 117 1.89 -29.08 25.94
C GLY A 117 2.59 -29.74 27.11
N ASP A 118 2.02 -29.48 28.28
CA ASP A 118 2.47 -29.92 29.59
C ASP A 118 2.99 -31.35 29.54
N ARG A 119 4.17 -31.56 30.13
CA ARG A 119 4.71 -32.88 30.43
C ARG A 119 3.83 -33.53 31.50
N GLY A 120 2.68 -34.04 31.09
CA GLY A 120 1.83 -34.90 31.90
C GLY A 120 2.51 -36.25 32.07
N THR A 121 3.31 -36.37 33.13
CA THR A 121 3.59 -37.66 33.76
C THR A 121 2.27 -38.38 34.03
N ASN A 122 1.99 -39.46 33.32
CA ASN A 122 1.06 -40.46 33.78
C ASN A 122 1.90 -41.66 34.23
N PRO A 123 1.95 -41.99 35.54
CA PRO A 123 2.43 -43.27 35.97
C PRO A 123 1.37 -44.34 35.65
N GLU A 124 1.78 -45.60 35.75
CA GLU A 124 0.88 -46.76 35.87
C GLU A 124 0.46 -47.44 34.56
N VAL A 125 1.20 -48.50 34.19
CA VAL A 125 0.66 -49.88 34.15
C VAL A 125 1.82 -50.88 34.15
N ALA A 126 2.19 -51.37 35.34
CA ALA A 126 2.92 -52.62 35.52
C ALA A 126 2.70 -53.15 36.96
N ALA A 127 1.58 -53.84 37.17
CA ALA A 127 1.42 -54.89 38.18
C ALA A 127 0.07 -55.58 38.00
N GLY A 128 0.09 -56.90 37.81
CA GLY A 128 -1.07 -57.78 37.67
C GLY A 128 -0.70 -59.05 36.94
#